data_AF-A0AAQ4FK39-F1
#
_entry.id   AF-A0AAQ4FK39-F1
#
_cell.length_a   1.000
_cell.length_b   1.000
_cell.length_c   1.000
_cell.angle_alpha   90.00
_cell.angle_beta   90.00
_cell.angle_gamma   90.00
#
_symmetry.space_group_name_H-M   'P 1'
#
loop_
_entity.id
_entity.type
_entity.pdbx_description
1 polymer ?
#
loop_
_entity_poly.entity_id
_entity_poly.type
_entity_poly.pdbx_seq_one_letter_code
_entity_poly.pdbx_strand_id
1 'polypeptide(L)'
;MILPQLPARPPHMPPPPPPPPPPPPPPPHPGKRVPGPPAHPGYTRPRKLDKDQKRLLPVRCNPNARYRTHDGSCNNLRYPCWGRAGETYGRLLKPAYGNGQ
;
A
#
# COMPACT_ATOMS: atom_id res chain seq x y z
N MET A 1 21.83 -55.07 32.73
CA MET A 1 21.61 -53.62 32.53
C MET A 1 20.30 -53.47 31.76
N ILE A 2 19.27 -52.89 32.37
CA ILE A 2 17.94 -52.71 31.74
C ILE A 2 17.94 -51.31 31.12
N LEU A 3 17.80 -51.23 29.80
CA LEU A 3 17.72 -49.95 29.10
C LEU A 3 16.34 -49.33 29.36
N PRO A 4 16.22 -48.08 29.85
CA PRO A 4 14.92 -47.47 30.05
C PRO A 4 14.32 -47.13 28.69
N GLN A 5 13.12 -47.66 28.42
CA GLN A 5 12.35 -47.34 27.23
C GLN A 5 11.82 -45.91 27.36
N LEU A 6 12.25 -45.02 26.44
CA LEU A 6 11.73 -43.64 26.37
C LEU A 6 10.22 -43.67 25.99
N PRO A 7 9.40 -42.77 26.54
CA PRO A 7 7.99 -42.67 26.16
C PRO A 7 7.85 -42.28 24.68
N ALA A 8 6.89 -42.90 23.99
CA ALA A 8 6.60 -42.63 22.59
C ALA A 8 6.25 -41.14 22.38
N ARG A 9 6.75 -40.57 21.28
CA ARG A 9 6.41 -39.19 20.88
C ARG A 9 4.89 -39.09 20.70
N PRO A 10 4.25 -38.01 21.20
CA PRO A 10 2.84 -37.78 20.97
C PRO A 10 2.55 -37.70 19.46
N PRO A 11 1.36 -38.13 19.02
CA PRO A 11 1.00 -38.09 17.61
C PRO A 11 1.08 -36.65 17.10
N HIS A 12 1.73 -36.47 15.95
CA HIS A 12 1.83 -35.19 15.27
C HIS A 12 0.40 -34.74 14.91
N MET A 13 -0.09 -33.68 15.56
CA MET A 13 -1.38 -33.11 15.19
C MET A 13 -1.28 -32.59 13.74
N PRO A 14 -2.30 -32.80 12.89
CA PRO A 14 -2.30 -32.23 11.56
C PRO A 14 -2.32 -30.69 11.65
N PRO A 15 -1.70 -29.98 10.69
CA PRO A 15 -1.77 -28.53 10.66
C PRO A 15 -3.22 -28.06 10.53
N PRO A 16 -3.58 -26.90 11.09
CA PRO A 16 -4.91 -26.34 10.93
C PRO A 16 -5.21 -26.08 9.44
N PRO A 17 -6.50 -26.14 9.04
CA PRO A 17 -6.88 -25.81 7.67
C PRO A 17 -6.52 -24.35 7.35
N PRO A 18 -6.24 -24.03 6.07
CA PRO A 18 -5.98 -22.67 5.65
C PRO A 18 -7.20 -21.77 5.92
N PRO A 19 -6.99 -20.48 6.21
CA PRO A 19 -8.10 -19.54 6.37
C PRO A 19 -8.91 -19.42 5.07
N PRO A 20 -10.21 -19.09 5.15
CA PRO A 20 -11.03 -18.86 3.97
C PRO A 20 -10.47 -17.70 3.13
N PRO A 21 -10.69 -17.72 1.80
CA PRO A 21 -10.27 -16.62 0.94
C PRO A 21 -10.98 -15.31 1.35
N PRO A 22 -10.31 -14.14 1.17
CA PRO A 22 -10.94 -12.86 1.44
C PRO A 22 -12.15 -12.64 0.52
N PRO A 23 -13.17 -11.87 0.96
CA PRO A 23 -14.32 -11.54 0.13
C PRO A 23 -13.89 -10.76 -1.13
N PRO A 24 -14.65 -10.86 -2.24
CA PRO A 24 -14.39 -10.07 -3.44
C PRO A 24 -14.47 -8.56 -3.14
N PRO A 25 -13.71 -7.72 -3.87
CA PRO A 25 -13.81 -6.28 -3.72
C PRO A 25 -15.22 -5.79 -4.07
N PRO A 26 -15.72 -4.71 -3.42
CA PRO A 26 -17.01 -4.14 -3.77
C PRO A 26 -17.02 -3.68 -5.23
N PRO A 27 -18.19 -3.73 -5.91
CA PRO A 27 -18.30 -3.21 -7.27
C PRO A 27 -17.90 -1.72 -7.30
N PRO A 28 -17.25 -1.25 -8.38
CA PRO A 28 -16.94 0.16 -8.51
C PRO A 28 -18.24 0.96 -8.46
N HIS A 29 -18.28 1.99 -7.63
CA HIS A 29 -19.42 2.91 -7.59
C HIS A 29 -19.65 3.47 -9.00
N PRO A 30 -20.91 3.54 -9.49
CA PRO A 30 -21.20 4.21 -10.75
C PRO A 30 -20.70 5.65 -10.63
N GLY A 31 -19.68 5.96 -11.43
CA GLY A 31 -18.98 7.23 -11.38
C GLY A 31 -19.93 8.39 -11.60
N LYS A 32 -20.31 9.07 -10.52
CA LYS A 32 -20.92 10.39 -10.63
C LYS A 32 -19.84 11.31 -11.16
N ARG A 33 -19.98 11.78 -12.40
CA ARG A 33 -19.24 12.93 -12.92
C ARG A 33 -19.48 14.08 -11.94
N VAL A 34 -18.46 14.46 -11.19
CA VAL A 34 -18.51 15.66 -10.37
C VAL A 34 -18.47 16.85 -11.35
N PRO A 35 -19.44 17.78 -11.30
CA PRO A 35 -19.36 19.02 -12.06
C PRO A 35 -18.06 19.74 -11.68
N GLY A 36 -17.28 20.16 -12.68
CA GLY A 36 -16.08 20.95 -12.44
C GLY A 36 -16.43 22.27 -11.73
N PRO A 37 -15.50 22.85 -10.96
CA PRO A 37 -15.73 24.13 -10.32
C PRO A 37 -16.04 25.23 -11.36
N PRO A 38 -16.88 26.22 -11.02
CA PRO A 38 -17.24 27.30 -11.93
C PRO A 38 -16.00 28.07 -12.38
N ALA A 39 -15.95 28.43 -13.66
CA ALA A 39 -14.85 29.18 -14.25
C ALA A 39 -14.83 30.60 -13.68
N HIS A 40 -13.98 30.84 -12.68
CA HIS A 40 -13.70 32.19 -12.19
C HIS A 40 -12.75 32.93 -13.17
N PRO A 41 -12.96 34.25 -13.40
CA PRO A 41 -12.07 35.06 -14.23
C PRO A 41 -10.75 35.31 -13.47
N GLY A 42 -9.87 34.31 -13.51
CA GLY A 42 -8.59 34.31 -12.78
C GLY A 42 -7.70 33.09 -13.04
N TYR A 43 -8.16 32.10 -13.83
CA TYR A 43 -7.32 30.99 -14.30
C TYR A 43 -6.31 31.49 -15.34
N THR A 44 -5.26 32.14 -14.86
CA THR A 44 -4.00 32.28 -15.59
C THR A 44 -3.46 30.88 -15.90
N ARG A 45 -2.75 30.75 -17.03
CA ARG A 45 -2.24 29.48 -17.59
C ARG A 45 -1.72 28.53 -16.49
N PRO A 46 -1.93 27.19 -16.61
CA PRO A 46 -1.39 26.25 -15.65
C PRO A 46 0.12 26.47 -15.51
N ARG A 47 0.58 26.91 -14.34
CA ARG A 47 2.01 26.96 -14.02
C ARG A 47 2.54 25.55 -14.19
N LYS A 48 3.71 25.38 -14.84
CA LYS A 48 4.35 24.07 -14.90
C LYS A 48 4.59 23.61 -13.47
N LEU A 49 3.99 22.48 -13.12
CA LEU A 49 4.16 21.83 -11.83
C LEU A 49 5.65 21.53 -11.65
N ASP A 50 6.22 21.94 -10.51
CA ASP A 50 7.59 21.61 -10.19
C ASP A 50 7.75 20.09 -9.93
N LYS A 51 8.99 19.63 -9.76
CA LYS A 51 9.27 18.19 -9.62
C LYS A 51 8.65 17.61 -8.35
N ASP A 52 8.59 18.38 -7.27
CA ASP A 52 8.07 17.93 -5.99
C ASP A 52 6.55 17.92 -6.00
N GLN A 53 5.95 18.95 -6.59
CA GLN A 53 4.53 19.02 -6.83
C GLN A 53 4.06 17.88 -7.77
N LYS A 54 4.87 17.45 -8.74
CA LYS A 54 4.56 16.27 -9.59
C LYS A 54 4.52 14.95 -8.82
N ARG A 55 5.25 14.82 -7.70
CA ARG A 55 5.19 13.62 -6.86
C ARG A 55 3.83 13.46 -6.16
N LEU A 56 3.12 14.57 -5.97
CA LEU A 56 1.78 14.61 -5.38
C LEU A 56 0.68 14.19 -6.36
N LEU A 57 1.00 14.04 -7.66
CA LEU A 57 0.03 13.56 -8.62
C LEU A 57 -0.33 12.09 -8.35
N PRO A 58 -1.61 11.71 -8.51
CA PRO A 58 -2.03 10.31 -8.37
C PRO A 58 -1.23 9.39 -9.30
N VAL A 59 -0.59 8.37 -8.72
CA VAL A 59 0.16 7.36 -9.46
C VAL A 59 -0.81 6.35 -10.07
N ARG A 60 -0.72 6.13 -11.38
CA ARG A 60 -1.48 5.08 -12.09
C ARG A 60 -0.58 3.89 -12.37
N CYS A 61 -1.03 2.69 -11.98
CA CYS A 61 -0.27 1.46 -12.16
C CYS A 61 -0.74 0.64 -13.35
N ASN A 62 0.22 0.04 -14.06
CA ASN A 62 -0.04 -1.00 -15.06
C ASN A 62 0.16 -2.38 -14.40
N PRO A 63 -0.89 -3.17 -14.19
CA PRO A 63 -0.78 -4.49 -13.56
C PRO A 63 -0.02 -5.51 -14.43
N ASN A 64 0.11 -5.26 -15.73
CA ASN A 64 0.79 -6.15 -16.67
C ASN A 64 2.27 -5.75 -16.90
N ALA A 65 2.79 -4.78 -16.12
CA ALA A 65 4.18 -4.38 -16.23
C ALA A 65 5.11 -5.52 -15.79
N ARG A 66 6.07 -5.89 -16.65
CA ARG A 66 7.00 -7.00 -16.37
C ARG A 66 8.12 -6.63 -15.40
N TYR A 67 8.46 -5.35 -15.29
CA TYR A 67 9.58 -4.87 -14.48
C TYR A 67 9.14 -3.79 -13.50
N ARG A 68 9.93 -3.63 -12.44
CA ARG A 68 9.72 -2.62 -11.41
C ARG A 68 10.03 -1.22 -11.96
N THR A 69 9.35 -0.22 -11.44
CA THR A 69 9.70 1.18 -11.71
C THR A 69 10.99 1.55 -10.97
N HIS A 70 11.72 2.54 -11.49
CA HIS A 70 12.99 2.98 -10.93
C HIS A 70 12.87 3.54 -9.49
N ASP A 71 11.73 4.13 -9.16
CA ASP A 71 11.46 4.74 -7.86
C ASP A 71 10.71 3.79 -6.92
N GLY A 72 10.39 2.56 -7.33
CA GLY A 72 9.66 1.60 -6.49
C GLY A 72 8.15 1.81 -6.45
N SER A 73 7.62 2.78 -7.19
CA SER A 73 6.17 2.96 -7.36
C SER A 73 5.50 1.71 -7.94
N CYS A 74 4.20 1.53 -7.66
CA CYS A 74 3.39 0.44 -8.22
C CYS A 74 3.81 -0.99 -7.85
N ASN A 75 4.70 -1.17 -6.87
CA ASN A 75 4.89 -2.50 -6.27
C ASN A 75 3.62 -3.00 -5.56
N ASN A 76 2.87 -2.08 -4.95
CA ASN A 76 1.54 -2.33 -4.41
C ASN A 76 0.48 -1.65 -5.28
N LEU A 77 -0.36 -2.43 -5.97
CA LEU A 77 -1.36 -1.91 -6.91
C LEU A 77 -2.48 -1.12 -6.22
N ARG A 78 -2.77 -1.40 -4.95
CA ARG A 78 -3.79 -0.69 -4.16
C ARG A 78 -3.24 0.60 -3.57
N TYR A 79 -1.97 0.57 -3.15
CA TYR A 79 -1.28 1.71 -2.55
C TYR A 79 0.05 1.98 -3.28
N PRO A 80 0.01 2.60 -4.46
CA PRO A 80 1.17 2.71 -5.36
C PRO A 80 2.42 3.40 -4.80
N CYS A 81 2.27 4.21 -3.74
CA CYS A 81 3.37 4.96 -3.13
C CYS A 81 4.06 4.18 -1.98
N TRP A 82 3.52 3.04 -1.54
CA TRP A 82 4.13 2.28 -0.45
C TRP A 82 5.49 1.71 -0.88
N GLY A 83 6.55 2.15 -0.19
CA GLY A 83 7.93 1.76 -0.51
C GLY A 83 8.56 2.54 -1.68
N ARG A 84 7.89 3.57 -2.20
CA ARG A 84 8.45 4.46 -3.22
C ARG A 84 9.57 5.33 -2.63
N ALA A 85 10.63 5.55 -3.41
CA ALA A 85 11.74 6.41 -3.05
C ALA A 85 11.31 7.89 -2.97
N GLY A 86 11.80 8.59 -1.95
CA GLY A 86 11.43 9.98 -1.68
C GLY A 86 10.10 10.16 -0.96
N GLU A 87 9.52 9.08 -0.43
CA GLU A 87 8.42 9.14 0.53
C GLU A 87 8.91 9.18 1.97
N THR A 88 8.07 9.67 2.88
CA THR A 88 8.34 9.63 4.32
C THR A 88 8.23 8.22 4.88
N TYR A 89 9.03 7.90 5.90
CA TYR A 89 8.88 6.64 6.63
C TYR A 89 7.54 6.55 7.35
N GLY A 90 6.88 5.39 7.24
CA GLY A 90 5.77 5.03 8.12
C GLY A 90 6.27 4.87 9.56
N ARG A 91 5.50 5.33 10.55
CA ARG A 91 5.85 5.24 11.96
C ARG A 91 4.94 4.27 12.69
N LEU A 92 5.53 3.33 13.43
CA LEU A 92 4.81 2.41 14.31
C LEU A 92 4.36 3.08 15.61
N LEU A 93 5.14 4.06 16.08
CA LEU A 93 4.88 4.83 17.29
C LEU A 93 4.76 6.32 16.95
N LYS A 94 4.07 7.07 17.81
CA LYS A 94 3.99 8.52 17.70
C LYS A 94 5.39 9.15 17.84
N PRO A 95 5.68 10.23 17.10
CA PRO A 95 6.90 10.99 17.33
C PRO A 95 6.92 11.56 18.75
N ALA A 96 8.09 11.58 19.38
CA ALA A 96 8.32 12.12 20.73
C ALA A 96 9.47 13.13 20.68
N TYR A 97 9.20 14.30 20.09
CA TYR A 97 10.12 15.43 20.08
C TYR A 97 9.88 16.30 21.31
N GLY A 98 10.92 16.98 21.82
CA GLY A 98 10.87 17.72 23.10
C GLY A 98 9.83 18.84 23.16
N ASN A 99 9.40 19.35 22.00
CA ASN A 99 8.36 20.36 21.85
C ASN A 99 6.97 19.78 21.52
N GLY A 100 6.82 18.46 21.37
CA GLY A 100 5.53 17.81 21.09
C GLY A 100 4.83 18.27 19.79
N GLN A 101 5.50 19.10 18.98
CA GLN A 101 5.21 19.43 17.59
C GLN A 101 6.17 18.67 16.68
#